data_AF-A0A1H9USP5-F1
#
_entry.id   AF-A0A1H9USP5-F1
#
_cell.length_a   1.000
_cell.length_b   1.000
_cell.length_c   1.000
_cell.angle_alpha   90.00
_cell.angle_beta   90.00
_cell.angle_gamma   90.00
#
_symmetry.space_group_name_H-M   'P 1'
#
loop_
_entity.id
_entity.type
_entity.pdbx_description
1 polymer ?
#
loop_
_entity_poly.entity_id
_entity_poly.type
_entity_poly.pdbx_seq_one_letter_code
_entity_poly.pdbx_strand_id
1 'polypeptide(L)'
;MYPINETVKMVAEQGQNVIACAKELEQISLKTGKERSDLFERYCANQHSFNVYTYMNSTIENLTEVHVFQRKIALFGTVFVGTRTDYEAEVDALQAKTTYEELVASLHEMINALQFFKKTQV
;
A
#
# COMPACT_ATOMS: atom_id res chain seq x y z
N MET A 1 -7.77 -2.39 -23.45
CA MET A 1 -6.51 -2.22 -22.71
C MET A 1 -6.34 -0.73 -22.48
N TYR A 2 -6.13 -0.29 -21.23
CA TYR A 2 -6.00 1.13 -20.91
C TYR A 2 -4.68 1.68 -21.46
N PRO A 3 -4.62 2.96 -21.87
CA PRO A 3 -3.37 3.63 -22.16
C PRO A 3 -2.39 3.52 -20.99
N ILE A 4 -1.10 3.40 -21.30
CA ILE A 4 -0.06 3.24 -20.29
C ILE A 4 0.01 4.43 -19.32
N ASN A 5 -0.22 5.64 -19.84
CA ASN A 5 -0.29 6.88 -19.07
C ASN A 5 -1.43 6.88 -18.05
N GLU A 6 -2.57 6.28 -18.40
CA GLU A 6 -3.72 6.15 -17.52
C GLU A 6 -3.46 5.09 -16.46
N THR A 7 -2.84 3.96 -16.83
CA THR A 7 -2.46 2.90 -15.89
C THR A 7 -1.45 3.41 -14.86
N VAL A 8 -0.42 4.17 -15.28
CA VAL A 8 0.53 4.83 -14.38
C VAL A 8 -0.18 5.74 -13.38
N LYS A 9 -1.16 6.53 -13.84
CA LYS A 9 -1.93 7.42 -12.98
C LYS A 9 -2.73 6.63 -11.94
N MET A 10 -3.47 5.60 -12.37
CA MET A 10 -4.26 4.74 -11.48
C MET A 10 -3.40 4.06 -10.42
N VAL A 11 -2.24 3.52 -10.80
CA VAL A 11 -1.29 2.89 -9.85
C VAL A 11 -0.74 3.89 -8.85
N ALA A 12 -0.34 5.09 -9.30
CA ALA A 12 0.20 6.12 -8.41
C ALA A 12 -0.86 6.63 -7.41
N GLU A 13 -2.08 6.92 -7.88
CA GLU A 13 -3.20 7.36 -7.04
C GLU A 13 -3.57 6.28 -6.01
N GLN A 14 -3.62 5.02 -6.45
CA GLN A 14 -3.97 3.93 -5.56
C GLN A 14 -2.86 3.64 -4.54
N GLY A 15 -1.59 3.83 -4.90
CA GLY A 15 -0.48 3.77 -3.95
C GLY A 15 -0.61 4.84 -2.86
N GLN A 16 -1.03 6.06 -3.21
CA GLN A 16 -1.30 7.12 -2.23
C GLN A 16 -2.47 6.77 -1.31
N ASN A 17 -3.55 6.16 -1.83
CA ASN A 17 -4.67 5.71 -1.02
C ASN A 17 -4.26 4.64 0.00
N VAL A 18 -3.35 3.73 -0.38
CA VAL A 18 -2.78 2.75 0.55
C VAL A 18 -2.01 3.45 1.67
N ILE A 19 -1.18 4.46 1.37
CA ILE A 19 -0.47 5.25 2.40
C ILE A 19 -1.44 5.97 3.32
N ALA A 20 -2.51 6.58 2.79
CA ALA A 20 -3.50 7.26 3.60
C ALA A 20 -4.16 6.31 4.61
N CYS A 21 -4.54 5.11 4.17
CA CYS A 21 -5.09 4.09 5.05
C CYS A 21 -4.05 3.57 6.07
N ALA A 22 -2.81 3.36 5.64
CA ALA A 22 -1.73 2.91 6.52
C ALA A 22 -1.44 3.92 7.62
N LYS A 23 -1.46 5.21 7.29
CA LYS A 23 -1.25 6.31 8.25
C LYS A 23 -2.33 6.31 9.33
N GLU A 24 -3.60 6.18 8.93
CA GLU A 24 -4.70 6.13 9.90
C GLU A 24 -4.57 4.93 10.84
N LEU A 25 -4.18 3.76 10.32
CA LEU A 25 -3.93 2.56 11.12
C LEU A 25 -2.75 2.72 12.09
N GLU A 26 -1.64 3.28 11.62
CA GLU A 26 -0.45 3.53 12.45
C GLU A 26 -0.79 4.42 13.65
N GLN A 27 -1.56 5.50 13.41
CA GLN A 27 -1.98 6.45 14.44
C GLN A 27 -2.85 5.84 15.55
N ILE A 28 -3.51 4.72 15.27
CA ILE A 28 -4.36 4.02 16.22
C ILE A 28 -3.81 2.66 16.64
N SER A 29 -2.53 2.37 16.34
CA SER A 29 -1.89 1.08 16.63
C SER A 29 -2.01 0.65 18.10
N LEU A 30 -1.94 1.61 19.04
CA LEU A 30 -2.10 1.39 20.48
C LEU A 30 -3.57 1.27 20.95
N LYS A 31 -4.55 1.54 20.09
CA LYS A 31 -5.98 1.38 20.40
C LYS A 31 -6.45 -0.01 19.99
N THR A 32 -7.50 -0.49 20.64
CA THR A 32 -8.20 -1.73 20.26
C THR A 32 -9.63 -1.44 19.81
N GLY A 33 -10.35 -2.48 19.39
CA GLY A 33 -11.77 -2.40 19.07
C GLY A 33 -12.10 -2.33 17.57
N LYS A 34 -13.40 -2.24 17.30
CA LYS A 34 -13.99 -2.34 15.95
C LYS A 34 -13.45 -1.29 14.97
N GLU A 35 -13.22 -0.06 15.42
CA GLU A 35 -12.70 1.02 14.55
C GLU A 35 -11.37 0.63 13.89
N ARG A 36 -10.46 -0.01 14.63
CA ARG A 36 -9.19 -0.49 14.10
C ARG A 36 -9.38 -1.60 13.07
N SER A 37 -10.30 -2.53 13.32
CA SER A 37 -10.66 -3.58 12.35
C SER A 37 -11.23 -2.97 11.07
N ASP A 38 -12.16 -2.02 11.16
CA ASP A 38 -12.78 -1.36 10.01
C ASP A 38 -11.72 -0.64 9.15
N LEU A 39 -10.78 0.04 9.79
CA LEU A 39 -9.65 0.68 9.11
C LEU A 39 -8.71 -0.34 8.45
N PHE A 40 -8.52 -1.51 9.08
CA PHE A 40 -7.70 -2.58 8.53
C PHE A 40 -8.35 -3.25 7.31
N GLU A 41 -9.67 -3.44 7.33
CA GLU A 41 -10.43 -3.89 6.17
C GLU A 41 -10.32 -2.89 5.01
N ARG A 42 -10.44 -1.59 5.29
CA ARG A 42 -10.29 -0.55 4.27
C ARG A 42 -8.87 -0.51 3.69
N TYR A 43 -7.85 -0.72 4.51
CA TYR A 43 -6.48 -0.88 4.06
C TYR A 43 -6.33 -2.09 3.11
N CYS A 44 -6.87 -3.25 3.50
CA CYS A 44 -6.85 -4.47 2.69
C CYS A 44 -7.56 -4.28 1.33
N ALA A 45 -8.69 -3.56 1.31
CA ALA A 45 -9.37 -3.22 0.07
C ALA A 45 -8.51 -2.33 -0.85
N ASN A 46 -7.80 -1.36 -0.28
CA ASN A 46 -6.90 -0.49 -1.06
C ASN A 46 -5.65 -1.23 -1.55
N GLN A 47 -5.10 -2.15 -0.77
CA GLN A 47 -4.04 -3.07 -1.21
C GLN A 47 -4.52 -3.91 -2.40
N HIS A 48 -5.73 -4.46 -2.33
CA HIS A 48 -6.29 -5.24 -3.41
C HIS A 48 -6.43 -4.42 -4.71
N SER A 49 -7.03 -3.24 -4.63
CA SER A 49 -7.15 -2.33 -5.77
C SER A 49 -5.80 -1.93 -6.35
N PHE A 50 -4.80 -1.69 -5.50
CA PHE A 50 -3.43 -1.40 -5.94
C PHE A 50 -2.89 -2.54 -6.81
N ASN A 51 -3.00 -3.77 -6.33
CA ASN A 51 -2.56 -4.95 -7.08
C ASN A 51 -3.33 -5.13 -8.40
N VAL A 52 -4.65 -4.93 -8.39
CA VAL A 52 -5.45 -5.01 -9.63
C VAL A 52 -4.92 -4.02 -10.68
N TYR A 53 -4.64 -2.78 -10.29
CA TYR A 53 -4.15 -1.77 -11.22
C TYR A 53 -2.73 -2.04 -11.71
N THR A 54 -1.86 -2.65 -10.90
CA THR A 54 -0.52 -3.03 -11.37
C THR A 54 -0.58 -4.16 -12.40
N TYR A 55 -1.52 -5.10 -12.28
CA TYR A 55 -1.68 -6.21 -13.23
C TYR A 55 -2.33 -5.80 -14.57
N MET A 56 -2.82 -4.57 -14.70
CA MET A 56 -3.40 -4.08 -15.96
C MET A 56 -2.34 -3.87 -17.07
N ASN A 57 -1.06 -3.82 -16.71
CA ASN A 57 0.05 -3.66 -17.65
C ASN A 57 1.28 -4.44 -17.16
N SER A 58 1.73 -5.41 -17.95
CA SER A 58 2.86 -6.27 -17.59
C SER A 58 4.18 -5.53 -17.40
N THR A 59 4.41 -4.41 -18.09
CA THR A 59 5.63 -3.64 -17.89
C THR A 59 5.64 -2.96 -16.51
N ILE A 60 4.50 -2.41 -16.09
CA ILE A 60 4.33 -1.83 -14.74
C ILE A 60 4.41 -2.93 -13.68
N GLU A 61 3.74 -4.06 -13.90
CA GLU A 61 3.77 -5.22 -13.01
C GLU A 61 5.20 -5.66 -12.70
N ASN A 62 6.06 -5.73 -13.72
CA ASN A 62 7.44 -6.21 -13.60
C ASN A 62 8.44 -5.15 -13.13
N LEU A 63 8.01 -3.93 -12.77
CA LEU A 63 8.91 -2.93 -12.20
C LEU A 63 9.37 -3.36 -10.80
N THR A 64 10.69 -3.32 -10.58
CA THR A 64 11.29 -3.67 -9.29
C THR A 64 10.69 -2.84 -8.15
N GLU A 65 10.49 -1.55 -8.37
CA GLU A 65 9.96 -0.61 -7.38
C GLU A 65 8.48 -0.90 -7.06
N VAL A 66 7.70 -1.37 -8.04
CA VAL A 66 6.32 -1.84 -7.81
C VAL A 66 6.33 -3.07 -6.92
N HIS A 67 7.16 -4.07 -7.20
CA HIS A 67 7.30 -5.25 -6.35
C HIS A 67 7.83 -4.93 -4.95
N VAL A 68 8.76 -3.98 -4.83
CA VAL A 68 9.23 -3.49 -3.53
C VAL A 68 8.08 -2.87 -2.75
N PHE A 69 7.31 -1.99 -3.38
CA PHE A 69 6.15 -1.35 -2.73
C PHE A 69 5.09 -2.40 -2.32
N GLN A 70 4.76 -3.36 -3.19
CA GLN A 70 3.84 -4.47 -2.86
C GLN A 70 4.29 -5.27 -1.63
N ARG A 71 5.59 -5.56 -1.53
CA ARG A 71 6.14 -6.24 -0.34
C ARG A 71 6.04 -5.39 0.91
N LYS A 72 6.31 -4.08 0.82
CA LYS A 72 6.16 -3.17 1.96
C LYS A 72 4.70 -3.02 2.40
N ILE A 73 3.75 -3.03 1.46
CA ILE A 73 2.32 -3.09 1.77
C ILE A 73 2.03 -4.36 2.57
N ALA A 74 2.44 -5.52 2.07
CA ALA A 74 2.21 -6.78 2.75
C ALA A 74 2.81 -6.79 4.17
N LEU A 75 4.05 -6.31 4.33
CA LEU A 75 4.74 -6.24 5.62
C LEU A 75 3.99 -5.35 6.62
N PHE A 76 3.57 -4.15 6.24
CA PHE A 76 2.74 -3.31 7.11
C PHE A 76 1.43 -4.02 7.48
N GLY A 77 0.77 -4.65 6.50
CA GLY A 77 -0.47 -5.40 6.73
C GLY A 77 -0.32 -6.55 7.75
N THR A 78 0.84 -7.22 7.79
CA THR A 78 1.08 -8.31 8.75
C THR A 78 1.03 -7.85 10.20
N VAL A 79 1.37 -6.58 10.47
CA VAL A 79 1.37 -6.00 11.83
C VAL A 79 -0.05 -5.97 12.43
N PHE A 80 -1.07 -5.89 11.58
CA PHE A 80 -2.47 -5.77 11.99
C PHE A 80 -3.30 -7.03 11.70
N VAL A 81 -2.70 -8.13 11.21
CA VAL A 81 -3.44 -9.29 10.70
C VAL A 81 -4.37 -9.93 11.76
N GLY A 82 -3.98 -9.89 13.04
CA GLY A 82 -4.79 -10.40 14.15
C GLY A 82 -6.12 -9.65 14.32
N THR A 83 -6.17 -8.38 13.94
CA THR A 83 -7.36 -7.52 14.07
C THR A 83 -8.55 -7.98 13.23
N ARG A 84 -8.32 -8.86 12.23
CA ARG A 84 -9.38 -9.44 11.38
C ARG A 84 -10.30 -10.37 12.14
N THR A 85 -9.79 -11.04 13.16
CA THR A 85 -10.51 -12.09 13.89
C THR A 85 -10.68 -11.75 15.37
N ASP A 86 -9.83 -10.87 15.90
CA ASP A 86 -9.87 -10.43 17.29
C ASP A 86 -9.67 -8.91 17.37
N TYR A 87 -10.72 -8.19 17.75
CA TYR A 87 -10.68 -6.74 17.88
C TYR A 87 -9.73 -6.26 18.99
N GLU A 88 -9.43 -7.12 19.96
CA GLU A 88 -8.52 -6.84 21.07
C GLU A 88 -7.09 -7.33 20.81
N ALA A 89 -6.80 -7.84 19.60
CA ALA A 89 -5.46 -8.29 19.24
C ALA A 89 -4.40 -7.22 19.53
N GLU A 90 -3.33 -7.61 20.21
CA GLU A 90 -2.20 -6.72 20.44
C GLU A 90 -1.48 -6.41 19.13
N VAL A 91 -1.08 -5.16 18.97
CA VAL A 91 -0.31 -4.69 17.82
C VAL A 91 0.99 -4.09 18.33
N ASP A 92 2.11 -4.49 17.75
CA ASP A 92 3.39 -3.86 18.01
C ASP A 92 3.42 -2.46 17.35
N ALA A 93 3.19 -1.43 18.16
CA ALA A 93 3.16 -0.04 17.71
C ALA A 93 4.52 0.45 17.17
N LEU A 94 5.65 -0.08 17.67
CA LEU A 94 6.96 0.26 17.14
C LEU A 94 7.13 -0.34 15.75
N GLN A 95 6.74 -1.61 15.57
CA GLN A 95 6.76 -2.26 14.27
C GLN A 95 5.80 -1.59 13.28
N ALA A 96 4.60 -1.18 13.73
CA ALA A 96 3.63 -0.44 12.91
C ALA A 96 4.24 0.86 12.38
N LYS A 97 4.89 1.64 13.25
CA LYS A 97 5.58 2.88 12.87
C LYS A 97 6.73 2.62 11.90
N THR A 98 7.62 1.69 12.21
CA THR A 98 8.79 1.39 11.35
C THR A 98 8.34 0.92 9.97
N THR A 99 7.39 -0.01 9.90
CA THR A 99 6.90 -0.52 8.60
C THR A 99 6.13 0.54 7.82
N TYR A 100 5.43 1.48 8.49
CA TYR A 100 4.80 2.63 7.83
C TYR A 100 5.83 3.56 7.20
N GLU A 101 6.90 3.92 7.92
CA GLU A 101 7.97 4.79 7.40
C GLU A 101 8.65 4.16 6.17
N GLU A 102 8.95 2.85 6.24
CA GLU A 102 9.50 2.10 5.10
C GLU A 102 8.53 2.05 3.91
N LEU A 103 7.23 1.89 4.18
CA LEU A 103 6.18 1.87 3.17
C LEU A 103 6.10 3.23 2.45
N VAL A 104 6.10 4.35 3.19
CA VAL A 104 6.14 5.71 2.62
C VAL A 104 7.37 5.91 1.75
N ALA A 105 8.56 5.50 2.21
CA ALA A 105 9.78 5.60 1.42
C ALA A 105 9.66 4.83 0.09
N SER A 106 9.14 3.60 0.13
CA SER A 106 8.95 2.79 -1.08
C SER A 106 7.89 3.34 -2.04
N LEU A 107 6.88 4.10 -1.57
CA LEU A 107 5.96 4.80 -2.46
C LEU A 107 6.69 5.84 -3.32
N HIS A 108 7.57 6.63 -2.70
CA HIS A 108 8.31 7.67 -3.42
C HIS A 108 9.19 7.07 -4.52
N GLU A 109 9.91 5.98 -4.22
CA GLU A 109 10.71 5.27 -5.21
C GLU A 109 9.86 4.72 -6.37
N MET A 110 8.71 4.12 -6.05
CA MET A 110 7.78 3.63 -7.06
C MET A 110 7.22 4.75 -7.94
N ILE A 111 6.81 5.89 -7.36
CA ILE A 111 6.32 7.04 -8.13
C ILE A 111 7.41 7.57 -9.07
N ASN A 112 8.66 7.66 -8.60
CA ASN A 112 9.78 8.09 -9.43
C ASN A 112 10.00 7.13 -10.62
N ALA A 113 9.99 5.82 -10.37
CA ALA A 113 10.14 4.81 -11.42
C ALA A 113 9.00 4.89 -12.45
N LEU A 114 7.75 5.02 -11.99
CA LEU A 114 6.58 5.17 -12.86
C LEU A 114 6.63 6.45 -13.71
N GLN A 115 7.10 7.56 -13.14
CA GLN A 115 7.26 8.83 -13.86
C GLN A 115 8.39 8.77 -14.89
N PHE A 116 9.51 8.12 -14.57
CA PHE A 116 10.60 7.90 -15.51
C PHE A 116 10.13 7.03 -16.68
N PHE A 117 9.45 5.92 -16.38
CA PHE A 117 8.87 5.03 -17.36
C PHE A 117 7.87 5.74 -18.29
N LYS A 118 7.00 6.58 -17.71
CA LYS A 118 6.07 7.41 -18.49
C LYS A 118 6.76 8.29 -19.53
N LYS A 119 7.95 8.83 -19.22
CA LYS A 119 8.70 9.72 -20.11
C LYS A 119 9.42 8.98 -21.24
N THR A 120 9.81 7.73 -21.04
CA THR A 120 10.55 6.93 -22.03
C THR A 120 9.65 6.22 -23.05
N GLN A 121 8.33 6.25 -22.83
CA GLN A 121 7.31 5.67 -23.72
C GLN A 121 6.69 6.71 -24.68
N VAL A 122 7.23 7.95 -24.70
CA VAL A 122 6.82 9.05 -25.59
C VAL A 122 7.79 9.17 -26.75
#